data_AF-A0A453B910-F1
#
_entry.id   AF-A0A453B910-F1
#
_cell.length_a   1.000
_cell.length_b   1.000
_cell.length_c   1.000
_cell.angle_alpha   90.00
_cell.angle_beta   90.00
_cell.angle_gamma   90.00
#
_symmetry.space_group_name_H-M   'P 1'
#
loop_
_entity.id
_entity.type
_entity.pdbx_description
1 polymer ?
#
loop_
_entity_poly.entity_id
_entity_poly.type
_entity_poly.pdbx_seq_one_letter_code
_entity_poly.pdbx_strand_id
1 'polypeptide(L)'
;QIAALEELKKEELIEFFDNHVKVGAPEKKILSIQIYGGLHASEYEKIVHDAPPPHSHRITDIFSFRRSRPLYGSFKGGAGQMKL
;
A
#
# COMPACT_ATOMS: atom_id res chain seq x y z
N GLN A 1 -11.21 -8.82 -21.43
CA GLN A 1 -12.23 -9.43 -20.55
C GLN A 1 -12.99 -8.31 -19.86
N ILE A 2 -14.25 -8.10 -20.26
CA ILE A 2 -15.18 -7.12 -19.68
C ILE A 2 -16.29 -7.84 -18.91
N ALA A 3 -16.66 -9.06 -19.35
CA ALA A 3 -17.66 -9.91 -18.70
C ALA A 3 -17.48 -10.04 -17.17
N ALA A 4 -16.24 -10.20 -16.69
CA ALA A 4 -15.97 -10.29 -15.25
C ALA A 4 -16.32 -8.99 -14.48
N LEU A 5 -16.26 -7.82 -15.14
CA LEU A 5 -16.70 -6.56 -14.55
C LEU A 5 -18.21 -6.37 -14.64
N GLU A 6 -18.86 -6.95 -15.66
CA GLU A 6 -20.33 -6.92 -15.82
C GLU A 6 -21.05 -7.79 -14.78
N GLU A 7 -20.40 -8.85 -14.29
CA GLU A 7 -20.93 -9.76 -13.27
C GLU A 7 -20.74 -9.26 -11.83
N LEU A 8 -19.97 -8.18 -11.60
CA LEU A 8 -19.66 -7.67 -10.26
C LEU A 8 -20.91 -7.14 -9.56
N LYS A 9 -21.14 -7.62 -8.34
CA LYS A 9 -22.22 -7.16 -7.47
C LYS A 9 -21.76 -6.03 -6.58
N LYS A 10 -22.72 -5.20 -6.16
CA LYS A 10 -22.47 -4.09 -5.24
C LYS A 10 -21.93 -4.60 -3.91
N GLU A 11 -22.45 -5.72 -3.43
CA GLU A 11 -22.06 -6.34 -2.16
C GLU A 11 -20.58 -6.76 -2.18
N GLU A 12 -20.11 -7.32 -3.30
CA GLU A 12 -18.71 -7.72 -3.49
C GLU A 12 -17.77 -6.51 -3.49
N LEU A 13 -18.21 -5.38 -4.08
CA LEU A 13 -17.44 -4.13 -4.04
C LEU A 13 -17.38 -3.51 -2.64
N ILE A 14 -18.47 -3.60 -1.88
CA ILE A 14 -18.50 -3.13 -0.48
C ILE A 14 -17.57 -4.00 0.38
N GLU A 15 -17.65 -5.32 0.25
CA GLU A 15 -16.79 -6.25 0.98
C GLU A 15 -15.31 -5.99 0.65
N PHE A 16 -14.98 -5.81 -0.64
CA PHE A 16 -13.62 -5.46 -1.05
C PHE A 16 -13.16 -4.15 -0.40
N PHE A 17 -14.00 -3.11 -0.38
CA PHE A 17 -13.66 -1.83 0.24
C PHE A 17 -13.45 -1.96 1.76
N ASP A 18 -14.35 -2.66 2.46
CA ASP A 18 -14.28 -2.87 3.90
C ASP A 18 -13.05 -3.69 4.31
N ASN A 19 -12.62 -4.65 3.48
CA ASN A 19 -11.48 -5.53 3.77
C ASN A 19 -10.12 -4.93 3.39
N HIS A 20 -10.04 -4.09 2.36
CA HIS A 20 -8.75 -3.64 1.80
C HIS A 20 -8.53 -2.11 1.81
N VAL A 21 -9.58 -1.29 1.85
CA VAL A 21 -9.46 0.17 1.61
C VAL A 21 -9.82 1.00 2.84
N LYS A 22 -10.87 0.64 3.57
CA LYS A 22 -11.38 1.39 4.72
C LYS A 22 -10.33 1.61 5.81
N VAL A 23 -10.44 2.70 6.56
CA VAL A 23 -9.54 2.94 7.71
C VAL A 23 -9.71 1.81 8.72
N GLY A 24 -8.60 1.18 9.12
CA GLY A 24 -8.62 0.02 10.02
C GLY A 24 -8.97 -1.31 9.36
N ALA A 25 -9.10 -1.35 8.03
CA ALA A 25 -9.38 -2.59 7.31
C ALA A 25 -8.25 -3.62 7.52
N PRO A 26 -8.60 -4.91 7.74
CA PRO A 26 -7.66 -5.93 8.20
C PRO A 26 -6.52 -6.20 7.21
N GLU A 27 -6.81 -6.11 5.91
CA GLU A 27 -5.85 -6.41 4.85
C GLU A 27 -5.29 -5.16 4.17
N LYS A 28 -5.50 -3.99 4.77
CA LYS A 28 -5.06 -2.72 4.20
C LYS A 28 -3.54 -2.63 4.19
N LYS A 29 -2.98 -2.49 2.98
CA LYS A 29 -1.56 -2.22 2.76
C LYS A 29 -1.39 -0.76 2.31
N ILE A 30 -0.63 0.02 3.06
CA ILE A 30 -0.42 1.46 2.81
C ILE A 30 1.08 1.75 2.67
N LEU A 31 1.43 2.56 1.67
CA LEU A 31 2.73 3.21 1.55
C LEU A 31 2.50 4.67 1.20
N SER A 32 3.13 5.58 1.95
CA SER A 32 3.06 7.02 1.70
C SER A 32 4.44 7.53 1.34
N ILE A 33 4.53 8.30 0.26
CA ILE A 33 5.76 8.96 -0.21
C ILE A 33 5.53 10.46 -0.07
N GLN A 34 6.41 11.12 0.68
CA GLN A 34 6.36 12.56 0.92
C GLN A 34 7.57 13.18 0.23
N ILE A 35 7.33 14.23 -0.57
CA ILE A 35 8.37 14.93 -1.35
C ILE A 35 8.34 16.39 -0.93
N TYR A 36 9.49 16.90 -0.49
CA TYR A 36 9.64 18.26 -0.01
C TYR A 36 10.51 19.05 -1.00
N GLY A 37 9.96 20.13 -1.56
CA GLY A 37 10.73 21.10 -2.34
C GLY A 37 11.58 22.00 -1.44
N GLY A 38 12.51 22.77 -2.00
CA GLY A 38 13.44 23.60 -1.24
C GLY A 38 12.76 24.62 -0.30
N LEU A 39 11.61 25.17 -0.68
CA LEU A 39 10.81 26.06 0.19
C LEU A 39 10.19 25.33 1.39
N HIS A 40 10.14 24.00 1.37
CA HIS A 40 9.57 23.14 2.40
C HIS A 40 10.62 22.36 3.19
N ALA A 41 11.88 22.82 3.18
CA ALA A 41 12.97 22.17 3.92
C ALA A 41 12.69 22.13 5.43
N SER A 42 12.02 23.16 5.97
CA SER A 42 11.70 23.22 7.40
C SER A 42 10.73 22.12 7.85
N GLU A 43 9.80 21.73 6.97
CA GLU A 43 8.82 20.68 7.19
C GLU A 43 9.48 19.31 7.07
N TYR A 44 10.43 19.16 6.13
CA TYR A 44 11.24 17.95 6.04
C TYR A 44 12.03 17.70 7.34
N GLU A 45 12.74 18.71 7.85
CA GLU A 45 13.53 18.57 9.08
C GLU A 45 12.66 18.16 10.27
N LYS A 46 11.47 18.77 10.43
CA LYS A 46 10.51 18.35 11.47
C LYS A 46 10.16 16.88 11.33
N ILE A 47 9.81 16.43 10.12
CA ILE A 47 9.43 15.03 9.88
C ILE A 47 10.59 14.06 10.08
N VAL A 48 11.85 14.48 9.92
CA VAL A 48 13.03 13.64 10.19
C VAL A 48 13.29 13.51 11.69
N HIS A 49 13.10 14.58 12.45
CA HIS A 49 13.36 14.59 13.89
C HIS A 49 12.20 14.06 14.74
N ASP A 50 10.97 14.24 14.28
CA ASP A 50 9.78 13.81 15.01
C ASP A 50 9.58 12.28 14.91
N ALA A 51 8.88 11.75 15.91
CA ALA A 51 8.45 10.36 15.90
C ALA A 51 7.42 10.13 14.77
N PRO A 52 7.46 8.97 14.08
CA PRO A 52 6.45 8.64 13.08
C PRO A 52 5.04 8.62 13.69
N PRO A 53 4.00 8.96 12.91
CA PRO A 53 2.62 8.81 13.34
C PRO A 53 2.31 7.41 13.88
N PRO A 54 1.33 7.27 14.79
CA PRO A 54 0.89 5.97 15.29
C PRO A 54 0.57 5.00 14.14
N HIS A 55 0.95 3.73 14.30
CA HIS A 55 0.75 2.67 13.30
C HIS A 55 1.43 2.92 11.95
N SER A 56 2.45 3.80 11.91
CA SER A 56 3.29 4.00 10.75
C SER A 56 4.76 3.71 11.07
N HIS A 57 5.51 3.30 10.05
CA HIS A 57 6.95 3.10 10.16
C HIS A 57 7.64 3.94 9.09
N ARG A 58 8.55 4.82 9.54
CA ARG A 58 9.37 5.62 8.62
C ARG A 58 10.47 4.73 8.02
N ILE A 59 10.56 4.73 6.70
CA ILE A 59 11.60 4.01 5.97
C ILE A 59 12.80 4.95 5.81
N THR A 60 13.93 4.60 6.45
CA THR A 60 15.18 5.37 6.36
C THR A 60 16.21 4.73 5.41
N ASP A 61 16.15 3.41 5.21
CA ASP A 61 16.93 2.68 4.22
C ASP A 61 16.01 1.78 3.37
N ILE A 62 15.90 2.11 2.08
CA ILE A 62 15.06 1.39 1.13
C ILE A 62 15.54 -0.05 0.91
N PHE A 63 16.84 -0.31 0.99
CA PHE A 63 17.38 -1.65 0.75
C PHE A 63 17.04 -2.60 1.90
N SER A 64 17.20 -2.15 3.15
CA SER A 64 16.80 -2.93 4.33
C SER A 64 15.30 -3.15 4.37
N PHE A 65 14.49 -2.14 4.04
CA PHE A 65 13.04 -2.30 3.94
C PHE A 65 12.64 -3.35 2.89
N ARG A 66 13.27 -3.32 1.72
CA ARG A 66 12.97 -4.31 0.66
C ARG A 66 13.33 -5.73 1.08
N ARG A 67 14.44 -5.91 1.80
CA ARG A 67 14.88 -7.23 2.30
C ARG A 67 14.02 -7.76 3.44
N SER A 68 13.35 -6.90 4.22
CA SER A 68 12.55 -7.32 5.38
C SER A 68 11.12 -7.76 5.03
N ARG A 69 10.70 -7.66 3.76
CA ARG A 69 9.34 -8.00 3.32
C ARG A 69 9.36 -9.12 2.28
N PRO A 70 8.36 -10.01 2.30
CA PRO A 70 8.18 -10.99 1.23
C PRO A 70 7.90 -10.25 -0.09
N LEU A 71 8.42 -10.80 -1.18
CA LEU A 71 8.14 -10.32 -2.53
C LEU A 71 6.99 -11.13 -3.11
N TYR A 72 6.08 -10.46 -3.81
CA TYR A 72 5.05 -11.16 -4.57
C TYR A 72 5.68 -12.03 -5.66
N GLY A 73 5.03 -13.16 -5.95
CA GLY A 73 5.45 -14.04 -7.03
C GLY A 73 5.43 -13.31 -8.37
N SER A 74 6.37 -13.63 -9.26
CA SER A 74 6.36 -13.12 -10.62
C SER A 74 5.11 -13.60 -11.35
N PHE A 75 4.39 -12.66 -11.97
CA PHE A 75 3.28 -13.00 -12.85
C PHE A 75 3.82 -13.66 -14.12
N LYS A 76 3.80 -14.99 -14.15
CA LYS A 76 4.05 -15.78 -15.36
C LYS A 76 2.70 -15.86 -16.08
N GLY A 77 2.46 -14.97 -17.04
CA GLY A 77 1.17 -14.77 -17.73
C GLY A 77 0.59 -15.96 -18.50
N GLY A 78 0.31 -17.06 -17.81
CA GLY A 78 -0.53 -18.17 -18.24
C GLY A 78 -1.84 -18.21 -17.46
N ALA A 79 -2.82 -18.96 -17.97
CA ALA A 79 -4.16 -19.16 -17.38
C ALA A 79 -4.11 -20.00 -16.08
N GLY A 80 -3.31 -19.58 -15.10
CA GLY A 80 -3.15 -20.22 -13.80
C GLY A 80 -3.60 -19.27 -12.69
N GLN A 81 -4.45 -19.79 -11.82
CA GLN A 81 -5.12 -19.08 -10.72
C GLN A 81 -4.20 -18.13 -9.95
N MET A 82 -4.70 -16.92 -9.73
CA MET A 82 -4.14 -15.93 -8.83
C MET A 82 -4.06 -16.53 -7.43
N LYS A 83 -2.85 -16.66 -6.86
CA LYS A 83 -2.71 -16.73 -5.40
C LYS A 83 -2.55 -15.29 -4.91
N LEU A 84 -3.64 -14.77 -4.34
CA LEU A 84 -3.63 -13.59 -3.48
C LEU A 84 -2.78 -13.86 -2.23
#